data_AF-A0A7T5RIP6-F1
#
_entry.id   AF-A0A7T5RIP6-F1
#
_cell.length_a   1.000
_cell.length_b   1.000
_cell.length_c   1.000
_cell.angle_alpha   90.00
_cell.angle_beta   90.00
_cell.angle_gamma   90.00
#
_symmetry.space_group_name_H-M   'P 1'
#
loop_
_entity.id
_entity.type
_entity.pdbx_description
1 polymer ?
#
loop_
_entity_poly.entity_id
_entity_poly.type
_entity_poly.pdbx_seq_one_letter_code
_entity_poly.pdbx_strand_id
1 'polypeptide(L)'
;MPKSKRVLVTTGYSAWGMTTSLVSAKLLSDLITGKKNEWESLYSPSRIKKANNKNVPRAGKGGEKMDLKPNEGKIVEENGEKLAVYKDESGKVTAVSAICTHMGCTVGWNNKDKTWDCPCHGSRYDKTGKVIHGPAVKNLSKKEIEL
;
A
#
# COMPACT_ATOMS: atom_id res chain seq x y z
N MET A 1 23.89 2.65 -5.77
CA MET A 1 24.16 3.45 -7.00
C MET A 1 24.03 2.56 -8.23
N PRO A 2 23.25 2.93 -9.26
CA PRO A 2 22.73 2.03 -10.29
C PRO A 2 23.76 1.38 -11.24
N LYS A 3 25.06 1.69 -11.13
CA LYS A 3 26.14 1.09 -11.95
C LYS A 3 27.20 0.33 -11.15
N SER A 4 27.09 0.27 -9.82
CA SER A 4 28.08 -0.44 -9.00
C SER A 4 27.85 -1.96 -9.05
N LYS A 5 28.88 -2.74 -9.38
CA LYS A 5 28.86 -4.22 -9.30
C LYS A 5 29.15 -4.75 -7.89
N ARG A 6 29.52 -3.88 -6.95
CA ARG A 6 29.98 -4.26 -5.60
C ARG A 6 29.02 -3.85 -4.49
N VAL A 7 27.91 -3.22 -4.84
CA VAL A 7 26.89 -2.78 -3.89
C VAL A 7 25.62 -3.57 -4.20
N LEU A 8 25.32 -4.52 -3.33
CA LEU A 8 24.12 -5.34 -3.40
C LEU A 8 23.10 -4.79 -2.41
N VAL A 9 21.88 -4.56 -2.87
CA VAL A 9 20.79 -4.02 -2.06
C VAL A 9 19.56 -4.87 -2.29
N THR A 10 18.90 -5.22 -1.20
CA THR A 10 17.58 -5.83 -1.24
C THR A 10 16.60 -4.96 -0.46
N THR A 11 15.43 -4.75 -1.02
CA THR A 11 14.40 -3.86 -0.47
C THR A 11 13.04 -4.23 -1.08
N GLY A 12 11.96 -3.62 -0.57
CA GLY A 12 10.61 -3.83 -1.11
C GLY A 12 9.95 -5.13 -0.67
N TYR A 13 10.26 -5.61 0.54
CA TYR A 13 9.69 -6.83 1.08
C TYR A 13 8.27 -6.70 1.64
N SER A 14 7.79 -5.47 1.83
CA SER A 14 6.48 -5.17 2.43
C SER A 14 6.23 -6.03 3.68
N ALA A 15 5.02 -6.56 3.87
CA ALA A 15 4.66 -7.41 5.01
C ALA A 15 5.24 -8.84 4.96
N TRP A 16 5.92 -9.24 3.87
CA TRP A 16 6.42 -10.62 3.66
C TRP A 16 7.95 -10.73 3.88
N GLY A 17 8.50 -9.85 4.73
CA GLY A 17 9.94 -9.73 5.01
C GLY A 17 10.64 -11.02 5.40
N MET A 18 10.04 -11.86 6.25
CA MET A 18 10.70 -13.07 6.74
C MET A 18 10.90 -14.12 5.65
N THR A 19 9.94 -14.30 4.74
CA THR A 19 10.07 -15.30 3.66
C THR A 19 10.95 -14.79 2.53
N THR A 20 10.76 -13.52 2.14
CA THR A 20 11.50 -12.90 1.04
C THR A 20 12.95 -12.56 1.39
N SER A 21 13.26 -12.34 2.68
CA SER A 21 14.64 -12.16 3.16
C SER A 21 15.49 -13.41 3.00
N LEU A 22 14.95 -14.62 3.25
CA LEU A 22 15.70 -15.88 3.06
C LEU A 22 16.06 -16.11 1.59
N VAL A 23 15.11 -15.89 0.67
CA VAL A 23 15.36 -15.96 -0.78
C VAL A 23 16.45 -14.98 -1.19
N SER A 24 16.36 -13.76 -0.67
CA SER A 24 17.32 -12.71 -0.97
C SER A 24 18.70 -12.98 -0.38
N ALA A 25 18.78 -13.48 0.85
CA ALA A 25 20.04 -13.84 1.48
C ALA A 25 20.75 -14.93 0.68
N LYS A 26 20.02 -15.96 0.22
CA LYS A 26 20.55 -17.00 -0.66
C LYS A 26 21.07 -16.40 -1.98
N LEU A 27 20.27 -15.56 -2.63
CA LEU A 27 20.64 -14.93 -3.89
C LEU A 27 21.87 -14.03 -3.74
N LEU A 28 21.93 -13.18 -2.71
CA LEU A 28 23.06 -12.32 -2.44
C LEU A 28 24.33 -13.12 -2.12
N SER A 29 24.22 -14.19 -1.32
CA SER A 29 25.35 -15.07 -1.02
C SER A 29 25.91 -15.73 -2.28
N ASP A 30 25.04 -16.22 -3.17
CA ASP A 30 25.48 -16.83 -4.43
C ASP A 30 26.15 -15.77 -5.35
N LEU A 31 25.61 -14.56 -5.42
CA LEU A 31 26.21 -13.43 -6.17
C LEU A 31 27.58 -13.02 -5.62
N ILE A 32 27.74 -12.96 -4.29
CA ILE A 32 29.02 -12.60 -3.64
C ILE A 32 30.07 -13.68 -3.87
N THR A 33 29.66 -14.96 -3.82
CA THR A 33 30.57 -16.11 -3.97
C THR A 33 30.82 -16.50 -5.42
N GLY A 34 30.16 -15.84 -6.39
CA GLY A 34 30.27 -16.16 -7.82
C GLY A 34 29.59 -17.48 -8.21
N LYS A 35 28.70 -17.99 -7.35
CA LYS A 35 27.93 -19.20 -7.62
C LYS A 35 26.75 -18.88 -8.53
N LYS A 36 26.59 -19.67 -9.59
CA LYS A 36 25.44 -19.55 -10.51
C LYS A 36 24.12 -19.74 -9.74
N ASN A 37 23.19 -18.80 -9.89
CA ASN A 37 21.87 -18.87 -9.27
C ASN A 37 20.77 -18.78 -10.35
N GLU A 38 19.92 -19.80 -10.42
CA GLU A 38 18.85 -19.90 -11.43
C GLU A 38 17.79 -18.79 -11.30
N TRP A 39 17.70 -18.12 -10.15
CA TRP A 39 16.75 -17.05 -9.89
C TRP A 39 17.33 -15.65 -10.08
N GLU A 40 18.61 -15.51 -10.42
CA GLU A 40 19.25 -14.19 -10.61
C GLU A 40 18.50 -13.33 -11.63
N SER A 41 18.10 -13.91 -12.77
CA SER A 41 17.32 -13.21 -13.80
C SER A 41 15.92 -12.82 -13.31
N LEU A 42 15.28 -13.68 -12.50
CA LEU A 42 13.94 -13.46 -11.95
C LEU A 42 13.90 -12.34 -10.92
N TYR A 43 14.99 -12.14 -10.16
CA TYR A 43 15.06 -11.11 -9.12
C TYR A 43 15.87 -9.88 -9.53
N SER A 44 16.47 -9.88 -10.73
CA SER A 44 17.20 -8.73 -11.27
C SER A 44 16.35 -7.46 -11.25
N PRO A 45 16.85 -6.31 -10.78
CA PRO A 45 16.14 -5.02 -10.90
C PRO A 45 15.85 -4.65 -12.36
N SER A 46 16.68 -5.11 -13.29
CA SER A 46 16.50 -4.91 -14.74
C SER A 46 15.40 -5.79 -15.33
N ARG A 47 14.76 -6.66 -14.55
CA ARG A 47 13.63 -7.49 -14.99
C ARG A 47 12.37 -6.69 -15.32
N ILE A 48 12.36 -5.39 -15.03
CA ILE A 48 11.23 -4.49 -15.30
C ILE A 48 11.00 -4.43 -16.82
N LYS A 49 10.20 -5.36 -17.34
CA LYS A 49 9.31 -5.06 -18.47
C LYS A 49 8.44 -3.90 -18.00
N LYS A 50 8.21 -2.86 -18.83
CA LYS A 50 7.30 -1.74 -18.51
C LYS A 50 6.04 -2.32 -17.88
N ALA A 51 5.95 -2.28 -16.55
CA ALA A 51 4.76 -2.71 -15.87
C ALA A 51 3.74 -1.66 -16.24
N ASN A 52 2.76 -2.03 -17.07
CA ASN A 52 1.52 -1.27 -17.16
C ASN A 52 0.90 -1.38 -15.78
N ASN A 53 1.31 -0.46 -14.91
CA ASN A 53 0.97 -0.45 -13.51
C ASN A 53 -0.46 0.07 -13.33
N LYS A 54 -1.41 -0.62 -13.95
CA LYS A 54 -2.84 -0.35 -13.83
C LYS A 54 -3.39 -0.90 -12.50
N ASN A 55 -2.62 -1.72 -11.78
CA ASN A 55 -3.07 -2.44 -10.57
C ASN A 55 -2.31 -2.11 -9.28
N VAL A 56 -1.31 -1.21 -9.28
CA VAL A 56 -1.03 -0.50 -8.02
C VAL A 56 -2.16 0.50 -7.86
N PRO A 57 -2.93 0.49 -6.76
CA PRO A 57 -3.88 1.55 -6.49
C PRO A 57 -3.07 2.83 -6.34
N ARG A 58 -2.94 3.55 -7.46
CA ARG A 58 -2.46 4.93 -7.49
C ARG A 58 -3.45 5.67 -6.62
N ALA A 59 -2.97 6.36 -5.59
CA ALA A 59 -3.79 7.30 -4.83
C ALA A 59 -4.61 8.10 -5.86
N GLY A 60 -5.93 7.92 -5.81
CA GLY A 60 -6.83 8.49 -6.81
C GLY A 60 -6.56 9.98 -6.92
N LYS A 61 -6.49 10.49 -8.16
CA LYS A 61 -6.48 11.93 -8.38
C LYS A 61 -7.74 12.49 -7.69
N GLY A 62 -7.52 13.30 -6.66
CA GLY A 62 -8.57 14.06 -6.00
C GLY A 62 -9.23 15.00 -7.00
N GLY A 63 -10.54 15.15 -6.86
CA GLY A 63 -11.37 15.94 -7.76
C GLY A 63 -12.40 15.07 -8.44
N GLU A 64 -13.49 14.78 -7.73
CA GLU A 64 -14.86 14.69 -8.24
C GLU A 64 -15.78 14.18 -7.11
N LYS A 65 -16.96 14.80 -7.01
CA LYS A 65 -18.06 14.61 -6.05
C LYS A 65 -18.17 13.22 -5.42
N MET A 66 -18.75 13.16 -4.21
CA MET A 66 -19.05 11.96 -3.40
C MET A 66 -20.08 11.00 -4.03
N ASP A 67 -19.97 10.73 -5.33
CA ASP A 67 -20.73 9.70 -6.02
C ASP A 67 -20.07 8.33 -5.75
N LEU A 68 -20.30 7.83 -4.54
CA LEU A 68 -19.96 6.48 -4.11
C LEU A 68 -21.16 5.57 -4.33
N LYS A 69 -20.95 4.38 -4.88
CA LYS A 69 -21.96 3.32 -4.84
C LYS A 69 -22.07 2.75 -3.41
N PRO A 70 -23.19 2.10 -3.05
CA PRO A 70 -23.26 1.34 -1.81
C PRO A 70 -22.12 0.32 -1.72
N ASN A 71 -21.55 0.16 -0.53
CA ASN A 71 -20.37 -0.67 -0.25
C ASN A 71 -19.06 -0.27 -0.95
N GLU A 72 -18.92 0.99 -1.33
CA GLU A 72 -17.72 1.52 -1.97
C GLU A 72 -16.97 2.50 -1.06
N GLY A 73 -15.64 2.52 -1.21
CA GLY A 73 -14.77 3.50 -0.56
C GLY A 73 -13.90 4.21 -1.59
N LYS A 74 -13.66 5.51 -1.38
CA LYS A 74 -12.83 6.36 -2.23
C LYS A 74 -12.02 7.33 -1.36
N ILE A 75 -10.84 7.71 -1.85
CA ILE A 75 -10.08 8.83 -1.27
C ILE A 75 -10.57 10.11 -1.93
N VAL A 76 -10.99 11.08 -1.13
CA VAL A 76 -11.36 12.43 -1.55
C VAL A 76 -10.41 13.44 -0.92
N GLU A 77 -10.31 14.62 -1.52
CA GLU A 77 -9.51 15.71 -0.98
C GLU A 77 -10.44 16.90 -0.75
N GLU A 78 -10.45 17.40 0.48
CA GLU A 78 -11.34 18.46 0.96
C GLU A 78 -10.56 19.36 1.91
N ASN A 79 -10.61 20.68 1.69
CA ASN A 79 -9.86 21.68 2.48
C ASN A 79 -8.35 21.37 2.61
N GLY A 80 -7.75 20.73 1.61
CA GLY A 80 -6.35 20.31 1.61
C GLY A 80 -6.05 19.05 2.44
N GLU A 81 -7.07 18.43 3.04
CA GLU A 81 -6.96 17.15 3.74
C GLU A 81 -7.42 16.00 2.85
N LYS A 82 -6.71 14.86 2.93
CA LYS A 82 -7.15 13.62 2.28
C LYS A 82 -8.04 12.83 3.22
N LEU A 83 -9.26 12.54 2.78
CA LEU A 83 -10.26 11.79 3.50
C LEU A 83 -10.48 10.43 2.85
N ALA A 84 -10.55 9.38 3.66
CA ALA A 84 -11.00 8.05 3.26
C ALA A 84 -12.51 7.97 3.56
N VAL A 85 -13.32 7.95 2.50
CA VAL A 85 -14.76 8.00 2.58
C VAL A 85 -15.35 6.66 2.17
N TYR A 86 -16.23 6.10 2.98
CA TYR A 86 -16.94 4.86 2.71
C TYR A 86 -18.45 5.07 2.80
N LYS A 87 -19.20 4.55 1.81
CA LYS A 87 -20.66 4.50 1.81
C LYS A 87 -21.13 3.07 2.06
N ASP A 88 -21.97 2.88 3.08
CA ASP A 88 -22.54 1.57 3.38
C ASP A 88 -23.77 1.24 2.52
N GLU A 89 -24.35 0.05 2.73
CA GLU A 89 -25.54 -0.42 2.00
C GLU A 89 -26.77 0.45 2.20
N SER A 90 -26.90 1.06 3.39
CA SER A 90 -28.00 1.97 3.73
C SER A 90 -27.83 3.36 3.12
N GLY A 91 -26.69 3.62 2.46
CA GLY A 91 -26.33 4.92 1.91
C GLY A 91 -25.67 5.86 2.92
N LYS A 92 -25.45 5.41 4.17
CA LYS A 92 -24.75 6.21 5.18
C LYS A 92 -23.27 6.32 4.81
N VAL A 93 -22.79 7.56 4.85
CA VAL A 93 -21.41 7.91 4.53
C VAL A 93 -20.61 8.09 5.81
N THR A 94 -19.38 7.59 5.81
CA THR A 94 -18.41 7.76 6.90
C THR A 94 -17.10 8.27 6.34
N ALA A 95 -16.48 9.25 7.00
CA ALA A 95 -15.12 9.70 6.69
C ALA A 95 -14.17 9.50 7.86
N VAL A 96 -12.94 9.15 7.48
CA VAL A 96 -11.76 9.18 8.33
C VAL A 96 -10.63 9.85 7.59
N SER A 97 -9.55 10.22 8.29
CA SER A 97 -8.32 10.63 7.64
C SER A 97 -7.81 9.50 6.75
N ALA A 98 -7.38 9.82 5.52
CA ALA A 98 -6.71 8.86 4.65
C ALA A 98 -5.24 8.62 5.05
N ILE A 99 -4.75 9.26 6.12
CA ILE A 99 -3.35 9.21 6.53
C ILE A 99 -3.14 8.09 7.55
N CYS A 100 -2.37 7.08 7.15
CA CYS A 100 -2.02 5.94 7.99
C CYS A 100 -1.29 6.40 9.26
N THR A 101 -1.76 5.94 10.42
CA THR A 101 -1.23 6.33 11.74
C THR A 101 0.14 5.75 12.07
N HIS A 102 0.69 4.89 11.20
CA HIS A 102 2.04 4.36 11.35
C HIS A 102 3.10 5.42 10.99
N MET A 103 3.19 5.79 9.71
CA MET A 103 4.23 6.69 9.17
C MET A 103 3.67 7.65 8.10
N GLY A 104 2.37 7.91 8.11
CA GLY A 104 1.78 9.00 7.30
C GLY A 104 1.49 8.67 5.83
N CYS A 105 1.65 7.43 5.38
CA CYS A 105 1.27 7.05 4.01
C CYS A 105 -0.24 7.18 3.80
N THR A 106 -0.67 7.56 2.61
CA THR A 106 -2.09 7.53 2.23
C THR A 106 -2.57 6.08 2.06
N VAL A 107 -3.69 5.72 2.70
CA VAL A 107 -4.34 4.40 2.55
C VAL A 107 -5.12 4.30 1.24
N GLY A 108 -5.36 3.09 0.76
CA GLY A 108 -6.21 2.79 -0.40
C GLY A 108 -7.38 1.88 -0.06
N TRP A 109 -8.51 2.02 -0.77
CA TRP A 109 -9.67 1.14 -0.59
C TRP A 109 -9.43 -0.22 -1.24
N ASN A 110 -9.64 -1.29 -0.46
CA ASN A 110 -9.69 -2.66 -0.94
C ASN A 110 -11.16 -3.09 -1.02
N ASN A 111 -11.68 -3.13 -2.25
CA ASN A 111 -13.09 -3.43 -2.50
C ASN A 111 -13.48 -4.89 -2.20
N LYS A 112 -12.52 -5.82 -2.23
CA LYS A 112 -12.77 -7.24 -1.96
C LYS A 112 -12.97 -7.48 -0.46
N ASP A 113 -12.08 -6.92 0.34
CA ASP A 113 -12.07 -7.15 1.79
C ASP A 113 -12.81 -6.04 2.56
N LYS A 114 -13.26 -4.97 1.87
CA LYS A 114 -13.92 -3.79 2.46
C LYS A 114 -13.07 -3.14 3.56
N THR A 115 -11.80 -2.93 3.24
CA THR A 115 -10.77 -2.42 4.16
C THR A 115 -9.99 -1.26 3.55
N TRP A 116 -9.39 -0.44 4.41
CA TRP A 116 -8.37 0.53 4.02
C TRP A 116 -6.99 -0.08 4.22
N ASP A 117 -6.26 -0.25 3.14
CA ASP A 117 -4.94 -0.90 3.15
C ASP A 117 -3.84 0.14 2.93
N CYS A 118 -2.85 0.17 3.82
CA CYS A 118 -1.67 1.02 3.69
C CYS A 118 -0.60 0.32 2.85
N PRO A 119 -0.22 0.85 1.66
CA PRO A 119 0.70 0.17 0.76
C PRO A 119 2.16 0.14 1.25
N CYS A 120 2.51 0.98 2.22
CA CYS A 120 3.90 1.11 2.69
C CYS A 120 4.38 -0.11 3.50
N HIS A 121 3.62 -0.48 4.54
CA HIS A 121 4.03 -1.52 5.48
C HIS A 121 2.90 -2.52 5.79
N GLY A 122 1.76 -2.41 5.11
CA GLY A 122 0.67 -3.38 5.24
C GLY A 122 -0.26 -3.16 6.45
N SER A 123 -0.26 -1.99 7.09
CA SER A 123 -1.31 -1.66 8.06
C SER A 123 -2.67 -1.73 7.38
N ARG A 124 -3.66 -2.34 8.04
CA ARG A 124 -5.03 -2.42 7.53
C ARG A 124 -6.01 -1.87 8.55
N TYR A 125 -7.04 -1.22 8.04
CA TYR A 125 -8.13 -0.68 8.83
C TYR A 125 -9.46 -1.18 8.27
N ASP A 126 -10.45 -1.39 9.14
CA ASP A 126 -11.80 -1.65 8.68
C ASP A 126 -12.41 -0.42 7.99
N LYS A 127 -13.60 -0.59 7.39
CA LYS A 127 -14.33 0.49 6.71
C LYS A 127 -14.57 1.75 7.55
N THR A 128 -14.54 1.65 8.88
CA THR A 128 -14.72 2.76 9.83
C THR A 128 -13.40 3.38 10.31
N GLY A 129 -12.26 2.87 9.82
CA GLY A 129 -10.93 3.32 10.19
C GLY A 129 -10.35 2.66 11.44
N LYS A 130 -11.00 1.64 12.00
CA LYS A 130 -10.43 0.89 13.14
C LYS A 130 -9.29 0.01 12.66
N VAL A 131 -8.15 0.03 13.35
CA VAL A 131 -7.03 -0.83 12.98
C VAL A 131 -7.38 -2.31 13.18
N ILE A 132 -7.09 -3.12 12.16
CA ILE A 132 -7.29 -4.59 12.18
C ILE A 132 -6.00 -5.36 11.88
N HIS A 133 -4.98 -4.69 11.35
CA HIS A 133 -3.66 -5.27 11.13
C HIS A 133 -2.56 -4.21 11.24
N GLY A 134 -1.48 -4.55 11.93
CA GLY A 134 -0.32 -3.67 12.16
C GLY A 134 0.55 -3.46 10.92
N PRO A 135 1.59 -2.63 10.99
CA PRO A 135 2.25 -2.11 12.21
C PRO A 135 1.56 -0.92 12.90
N ALA A 136 0.53 -0.31 12.30
CA ALA A 136 -0.23 0.73 12.99
C ALA A 136 -0.89 0.17 14.27
N VAL A 137 -0.94 1.00 15.32
CA VAL A 137 -1.59 0.66 16.61
C VAL A 137 -2.70 1.64 16.99
N LYS A 138 -2.96 2.65 16.15
CA LYS A 138 -4.01 3.66 16.33
C LYS A 138 -4.97 3.64 15.16
N ASN A 139 -6.25 3.86 15.43
CA ASN A 139 -7.29 4.02 14.41
C ASN A 139 -7.05 5.28 13.58
N LEU A 140 -7.56 5.29 12.34
CA LEU A 140 -7.66 6.52 11.55
C LEU A 140 -8.60 7.50 12.26
N SER A 141 -8.21 8.77 12.31
CA SER A 141 -9.00 9.82 12.95
C SER A 141 -10.30 10.04 12.19
N LYS A 142 -11.44 10.06 12.90
CA LYS A 142 -12.73 10.41 12.30
C LYS A 142 -12.71 11.84 11.77
N LYS A 143 -13.41 12.05 10.67
CA LYS A 143 -13.55 13.36 10.02
C LYS A 143 -15.02 13.62 9.74
N GLU A 144 -15.42 14.87 9.92
CA GLU A 144 -16.74 15.35 9.54
C GLU A 144 -16.70 15.69 8.05
N ILE A 145 -17.82 15.50 7.36
CA ILE A 145 -17.98 15.86 5.95
C ILE A 145 -19.23 16.71 5.86
N GLU A 146 -19.13 17.85 5.19
CA GLU A 146 -20.31 18.61 4.77
C GLU A 146 -20.78 18.03 3.44
N LEU A 147 -21.95 17.39 3.45
CA LEU A 147 -22.56 16.74 2.27
C LEU A 147 -23.25 17.77 1.35
#